data_AF-A0A9J5XZ33-F1
#
_entry.id   AF-A0A9J5XZ33-F1
#
_cell.length_a   1.000
_cell.length_b   1.000
_cell.length_c   1.000
_cell.angle_alpha   90.00
_cell.angle_beta   90.00
_cell.angle_gamma   90.00
#
_symmetry.space_group_name_H-M   'P 1'
#
loop_
_entity.id
_entity.type
_entity.pdbx_description
1 polymer ?
#
loop_
_entity_poly.entity_id
_entity_poly.type
_entity_poly.pdbx_seq_one_letter_code
_entity_poly.pdbx_strand_id
1 'polypeptide(L)'
;MSLEFFEPLFDSFPWPLEELNIEEKGVFFSYFLGILALLWFLWFFISNSNKGLPPGPRALPLIGNLHSLDPQLHTYFASLSQTYGPICRLWLRKKLGIIITSPALAHEVLKDQDTIFANRDVPAAGREFSYGGNNIVWNPYGPKWRMLRKVCVREMLNVSTFNSVCALRRRELRQSINYFYNQAGSPVNVGEQMFLTVLNVITSMLWGGTVKGEERASLGAEFRHGVTKKMKVLAKRFDEIFERIIDQKQKLDRNGVGQESKDFLQVLLKLKD
;
A
#
# COMPACT_ATOMS: atom_id res chain seq x y z
N MET A 1 35.19 4.82 35.92
CA MET A 1 34.35 4.32 37.01
C MET A 1 34.38 2.80 36.89
N SER A 2 35.28 2.17 37.65
CA SER A 2 35.60 0.74 37.55
C SER A 2 34.46 -0.12 38.09
N LEU A 3 34.28 -1.30 37.52
CA LEU A 3 33.29 -2.30 37.94
C LEU A 3 33.49 -2.78 39.40
N GLU A 4 34.65 -2.50 40.00
CA GLU A 4 34.99 -2.81 41.40
C GLU A 4 34.06 -2.18 42.45
N PHE A 5 33.38 -1.07 42.11
CA PHE A 5 32.44 -0.44 43.06
C PHE A 5 31.18 -1.28 43.31
N PHE A 6 30.84 -2.20 42.39
CA PHE A 6 29.64 -3.04 42.50
C PHE A 6 29.92 -4.47 43.00
N GLU A 7 31.18 -4.90 43.09
CA GLU A 7 31.53 -6.26 43.55
C GLU A 7 30.94 -6.63 44.92
N PRO A 8 31.10 -5.82 45.98
CA PRO A 8 30.56 -6.20 47.30
C PRO A 8 29.03 -6.19 47.35
N LEU A 9 28.36 -5.56 46.38
CA LEU A 9 26.90 -5.55 46.26
C LEU A 9 26.38 -6.85 45.60
N PHE A 10 27.17 -7.48 44.73
CA PHE A 10 26.82 -8.75 44.08
C PHE A 10 27.13 -9.97 44.96
N ASP A 11 28.20 -9.90 45.76
CA ASP A 11 28.64 -11.00 46.63
C ASP A 11 27.84 -11.14 47.93
N SER A 12 27.18 -10.07 48.38
CA SER A 12 26.39 -10.06 49.63
C SER A 12 24.93 -10.47 49.44
N PHE A 13 24.49 -10.68 48.20
CA PHE A 13 23.14 -11.13 47.90
C PHE A 13 23.15 -12.65 47.71
N PRO A 14 22.60 -13.45 48.66
CA PRO A 14 22.52 -14.88 48.49
C PRO A 14 21.54 -15.16 47.36
N TRP A 15 22.05 -15.46 46.17
CA TRP A 15 21.20 -15.73 45.02
C TRP A 15 20.47 -17.04 45.30
N PRO A 16 19.12 -17.06 45.41
CA PRO A 16 18.35 -18.30 45.59
C PRO A 16 18.56 -19.31 44.46
N LEU A 17 19.27 -18.90 43.39
CA LEU A 17 19.62 -19.65 42.21
C LEU A 17 20.90 -20.47 42.35
N GLU A 18 21.67 -20.31 43.42
CA GLU A 18 22.96 -21.01 43.58
C GLU A 18 22.78 -22.47 44.01
N GLU A 19 21.78 -22.74 44.86
CA GLU A 19 21.46 -24.08 45.41
C GLU A 19 20.46 -24.89 44.56
N LEU A 20 19.90 -24.31 43.49
CA LEU A 20 18.87 -24.95 42.66
C LEU A 20 19.46 -25.88 41.59
N ASN A 21 18.76 -26.97 41.27
CA ASN A 21 19.16 -27.86 40.18
C ASN A 21 18.97 -27.21 38.79
N ILE A 22 19.66 -27.72 37.76
CA ILE A 22 19.64 -27.15 36.39
C ILE A 22 18.21 -27.02 35.86
N GLU A 23 17.33 -27.97 36.15
CA GLU A 23 15.91 -27.93 35.75
C GLU A 23 15.15 -26.77 36.42
N GLU A 24 15.37 -26.56 37.72
CA GLU A 24 14.71 -25.49 38.48
C GLU A 24 15.18 -24.11 37.99
N LYS A 25 16.48 -23.93 37.72
CA LYS A 25 17.00 -22.69 37.11
C LYS A 25 16.35 -22.40 35.75
N GLY A 26 16.11 -23.44 34.95
CA GLY A 26 15.40 -23.32 33.67
C GLY A 26 13.95 -22.85 33.84
N VAL A 27 13.23 -23.39 34.82
CA VAL A 27 11.85 -22.98 35.16
C VAL A 27 11.81 -21.52 35.60
N PHE A 28 12.67 -21.09 36.53
CA PHE A 28 12.74 -19.68 36.97
C PHE A 28 13.07 -18.73 35.83
N PHE A 29 14.02 -19.10 34.97
CA PHE A 29 14.38 -18.29 33.80
C PHE A 29 13.20 -18.14 32.84
N SER A 30 12.42 -19.21 32.61
CA SER A 30 11.23 -19.16 31.77
C SER A 30 10.13 -18.24 32.32
N TYR A 31 9.87 -18.26 33.63
CA TYR A 31 8.91 -17.36 34.28
C TYR A 31 9.37 -15.91 34.22
N PHE A 32 10.67 -15.67 34.46
CA PHE A 32 11.27 -14.34 34.36
C PHE A 32 11.12 -13.74 32.94
N LEU A 33 11.43 -14.53 31.90
CA LEU A 33 11.20 -14.15 30.50
C LEU A 33 9.72 -13.88 30.20
N GLY A 34 8.82 -14.71 30.73
CA GLY A 34 7.37 -14.53 30.57
C GLY A 34 6.86 -13.24 31.21
N ILE A 35 7.30 -12.94 32.43
CA ILE A 35 6.95 -11.69 33.14
C ILE A 35 7.53 -10.48 32.41
N LEU A 36 8.79 -10.56 31.96
CA LEU A 36 9.43 -9.47 31.22
C LEU A 36 8.69 -9.20 29.90
N ALA A 37 8.28 -10.24 29.18
CA ALA A 37 7.48 -10.11 27.97
C ALA A 37 6.09 -9.50 28.25
N LEU A 38 5.43 -9.90 29.34
CA LEU A 38 4.13 -9.37 29.74
C LEU A 38 4.21 -7.90 30.19
N LEU A 39 5.23 -7.54 30.97
CA LEU A 39 5.49 -6.15 31.36
C LEU A 39 5.83 -5.27 30.14
N TRP A 40 6.65 -5.79 29.21
CA TRP A 40 6.95 -5.10 27.96
C TRP A 40 5.69 -4.88 27.11
N PHE A 41 4.83 -5.91 27.02
CA PHE A 41 3.55 -5.84 26.33
C PHE A 41 2.63 -4.79 26.97
N LEU A 42 2.39 -4.85 28.28
CA LEU A 42 1.54 -3.87 28.99
C LEU A 42 2.10 -2.44 28.89
N TRP A 43 3.39 -2.25 29.10
CA TRP A 43 4.03 -0.94 29.00
C TRP A 43 3.85 -0.35 27.60
N PHE A 44 3.93 -1.16 26.55
CA PHE A 44 3.71 -0.70 25.18
C PHE A 44 2.27 -0.21 24.94
N PHE A 45 1.25 -0.89 25.48
CA PHE A 45 -0.14 -0.45 25.34
C PHE A 45 -0.42 0.85 26.10
N ILE A 46 0.25 1.06 27.25
CA ILE A 46 0.07 2.25 28.09
C ILE A 46 0.89 3.44 27.56
N SER A 47 2.11 3.18 27.06
CA SER A 47 3.07 4.18 26.55
C SER A 47 2.62 4.83 25.24
N ASN A 48 1.60 4.29 24.57
CA ASN A 48 1.09 4.79 23.30
C ASN A 48 0.23 6.07 23.44
N SER A 49 0.76 7.06 24.18
CA SER A 49 0.22 8.40 24.36
C SER A 49 0.61 9.28 23.14
N ASN A 50 -0.21 9.23 22.10
CA ASN A 50 -0.06 10.04 20.89
C ASN A 50 -0.52 11.49 21.11
N LYS A 51 0.21 12.26 21.90
CA LYS A 51 -0.08 13.69 22.11
C LYS A 51 0.12 14.45 20.78
N GLY A 52 -0.90 15.21 20.37
CA GLY A 52 -0.85 16.06 19.18
C GLY A 52 -1.20 15.37 17.85
N LEU A 53 -1.56 14.08 17.85
CA LEU A 53 -2.06 13.42 16.64
C LEU A 53 -3.59 13.45 16.57
N PRO A 54 -4.18 13.43 15.35
CA PRO A 54 -5.61 13.24 15.17
C PRO A 54 -6.12 11.95 15.85
N PRO A 55 -7.44 11.87 16.16
CA PRO A 55 -8.06 10.64 16.66
C PRO A 55 -7.89 9.49 15.66
N GLY A 56 -8.00 8.25 16.12
CA GLY A 56 -7.93 7.09 15.24
C GLY A 56 -7.88 5.78 16.01
N PRO A 57 -8.02 4.63 15.32
CA PRO A 57 -8.00 3.32 15.95
C PRO A 57 -6.71 3.09 16.73
N ARG A 58 -6.83 2.33 17.82
CA ARG A 58 -5.68 1.89 18.60
C ARG A 58 -4.82 0.94 17.76
N ALA A 59 -3.51 1.17 17.76
CA ALA A 59 -2.56 0.41 16.97
C ALA A 59 -1.97 -0.71 17.82
N LEU A 60 -1.88 -1.92 17.27
CA LEU A 60 -1.21 -3.03 17.94
C LEU A 60 0.33 -2.87 17.86
N PRO A 61 1.08 -3.40 18.84
CA PRO A 61 2.53 -3.45 18.77
C PRO A 61 3.02 -4.08 17.47
N LEU A 62 4.11 -3.54 16.93
CA LEU A 62 4.80 -3.97 15.70
C LEU A 62 4.00 -3.78 14.40
N ILE A 63 2.77 -4.31 14.31
CA ILE A 63 1.97 -4.36 13.07
C ILE A 63 1.06 -3.15 12.88
N GLY A 64 0.76 -2.39 13.92
CA GLY A 64 -0.17 -1.25 13.86
C GLY A 64 -1.61 -1.70 13.62
N ASN A 65 -2.29 -1.03 12.69
CA ASN A 65 -3.68 -1.29 12.29
C ASN A 65 -3.82 -2.26 11.10
N LEU A 66 -2.72 -2.87 10.65
CA LEU A 66 -2.74 -3.79 9.50
C LEU A 66 -3.71 -4.98 9.68
N HIS A 67 -3.86 -5.47 10.91
CA HIS A 67 -4.79 -6.55 11.26
C HIS A 67 -6.27 -6.19 11.06
N SER A 68 -6.60 -4.90 11.11
CA SER A 68 -7.97 -4.39 11.04
C SER A 68 -8.32 -3.75 9.70
N LEU A 69 -7.37 -3.73 8.76
CA LEU A 69 -7.64 -3.22 7.41
C LEU A 69 -8.70 -4.09 6.74
N ASP A 70 -9.53 -3.50 5.88
CA ASP A 70 -10.46 -4.20 5.00
C ASP A 70 -9.94 -4.14 3.56
N PRO A 71 -10.12 -5.16 2.70
CA PRO A 71 -9.58 -5.13 1.33
C PRO A 71 -10.22 -4.02 0.51
N GLN A 72 -11.47 -3.67 0.82
CA GLN A 72 -12.17 -2.52 0.28
C GLN A 72 -11.74 -1.26 1.04
N LEU A 73 -10.48 -0.85 0.82
CA LEU A 73 -9.85 0.24 1.57
C LEU A 73 -10.66 1.54 1.57
N HIS A 74 -11.33 1.87 0.46
CA HIS A 74 -12.09 3.12 0.34
C HIS A 74 -13.35 3.13 1.22
N THR A 75 -14.09 2.01 1.33
CA THR A 75 -15.25 1.91 2.22
C THR A 75 -14.81 1.83 3.68
N TYR A 76 -13.72 1.13 3.97
CA TYR A 76 -13.12 1.09 5.30
C TYR A 76 -12.63 2.46 5.78
N PHE A 77 -11.95 3.24 4.93
CA PHE A 77 -11.56 4.60 5.32
C PHE A 77 -12.77 5.51 5.54
N ALA A 78 -13.86 5.31 4.79
CA ALA A 78 -15.11 6.03 5.02
C ALA A 78 -15.79 5.62 6.35
N SER A 79 -15.74 4.35 6.75
CA SER A 79 -16.29 3.94 8.06
C SER A 79 -15.44 4.44 9.23
N LEU A 80 -14.11 4.52 9.05
CA LEU A 80 -13.22 5.14 10.03
C LEU A 80 -13.54 6.63 10.21
N SER A 81 -13.85 7.37 9.13
CA SER A 81 -14.18 8.79 9.27
C SER A 81 -15.52 9.03 9.96
N GLN A 82 -16.50 8.13 9.81
CA GLN A 82 -17.75 8.17 10.57
C GLN A 82 -17.53 8.00 12.08
N THR A 83 -16.50 7.23 12.46
CA THR A 83 -16.20 6.92 13.88
C THR A 83 -15.28 7.96 14.52
N TYR A 84 -14.21 8.36 13.82
CA TYR A 84 -13.14 9.21 14.36
C TYR A 84 -13.19 10.65 13.86
N GLY A 85 -14.08 10.96 12.92
CA GLY A 85 -14.23 12.29 12.34
C GLY A 85 -13.47 12.49 11.02
N PRO A 86 -13.51 13.72 10.47
CA PRO A 86 -13.06 14.03 9.12
C PRO A 86 -11.53 13.99 8.92
N ILE A 87 -10.78 13.97 10.03
CA ILE A 87 -9.33 13.77 10.07
C ILE A 87 -9.02 12.69 11.10
N CYS A 88 -8.42 11.59 10.65
CA CYS A 88 -8.05 10.52 11.56
C CYS A 88 -6.73 9.87 11.18
N ARG A 89 -6.10 9.23 12.16
CA ARG A 89 -4.81 8.55 11.99
C ARG A 89 -4.97 7.05 11.85
N LEU A 90 -4.06 6.44 11.09
CA LEU A 90 -3.94 4.99 10.94
C LEU A 90 -2.46 4.60 10.92
N TRP A 91 -2.06 3.60 11.70
CA TRP A 91 -0.69 3.11 11.69
C TRP A 91 -0.55 1.88 10.81
N LEU A 92 0.27 1.97 9.76
CA LEU A 92 0.65 0.85 8.90
C LEU A 92 2.04 0.39 9.33
N ARG A 93 2.11 -0.54 10.29
CA ARG A 93 3.37 -0.89 10.98
C ARG A 93 3.99 0.35 11.62
N LYS A 94 5.18 0.77 11.17
CA LYS A 94 5.88 1.98 11.63
C LYS A 94 5.50 3.25 10.85
N LYS A 95 4.66 3.16 9.82
CA LYS A 95 4.24 4.31 9.01
C LYS A 95 2.94 4.89 9.52
N LEU A 96 2.92 6.18 9.81
CA LEU A 96 1.71 6.92 10.13
C LEU A 96 1.02 7.36 8.83
N GLY A 97 -0.24 6.99 8.67
CA GLY A 97 -1.15 7.51 7.64
C GLY A 97 -2.16 8.46 8.27
N ILE A 98 -2.45 9.57 7.59
CA ILE A 98 -3.52 10.49 7.94
C ILE A 98 -4.59 10.38 6.86
N ILE A 99 -5.81 10.09 7.28
CA ILE A 99 -7.00 9.97 6.42
C ILE A 99 -7.76 11.29 6.52
N ILE A 100 -8.07 11.86 5.36
CA ILE A 100 -8.82 13.12 5.24
C ILE A 100 -10.06 12.84 4.41
N THR A 101 -11.23 13.20 4.95
CA THR A 101 -12.54 12.97 4.30
C THR A 101 -13.44 14.20 4.26
N SER A 102 -12.91 15.37 4.64
CA SER A 102 -13.61 16.66 4.51
C SER A 102 -13.13 17.45 3.29
N PRO A 103 -14.04 18.04 2.50
CA PRO A 103 -13.69 18.95 1.41
C PRO A 103 -12.82 20.14 1.86
N ALA A 104 -13.09 20.71 3.04
CA ALA A 104 -12.32 21.83 3.56
C ALA A 104 -10.86 21.44 3.88
N LEU A 105 -10.66 20.27 4.51
CA LEU A 105 -9.33 19.76 4.79
C LEU A 105 -8.60 19.31 3.52
N ALA A 106 -9.33 18.75 2.54
CA ALA A 106 -8.76 18.43 1.25
C ALA A 106 -8.31 19.70 0.51
N HIS A 107 -9.04 20.81 0.61
CA HIS A 107 -8.61 22.10 0.08
C HIS A 107 -7.33 22.58 0.75
N GLU A 108 -7.27 22.56 2.09
CA GLU A 108 -6.07 22.96 2.84
C GLU A 108 -4.85 22.14 2.38
N VAL A 109 -4.97 20.82 2.27
CA VAL A 109 -3.84 19.93 1.94
C VAL A 109 -3.47 19.96 0.47
N LEU A 110 -4.44 20.02 -0.45
CA LEU A 110 -4.21 19.89 -1.89
C LEU A 110 -4.05 21.23 -2.60
N LYS A 111 -4.31 22.35 -1.91
CA LYS A 111 -4.23 23.69 -2.50
C LYS A 111 -3.48 24.69 -1.61
N ASP A 112 -3.90 24.90 -0.37
CA ASP A 112 -3.29 25.96 0.46
C ASP A 112 -1.88 25.58 0.94
N GLN A 113 -1.68 24.30 1.24
CA GLN A 113 -0.40 23.69 1.66
C GLN A 113 0.13 22.69 0.62
N ASP A 114 -0.24 22.87 -0.66
CA ASP A 114 -0.01 21.90 -1.72
C ASP A 114 1.47 21.51 -1.89
N THR A 115 2.38 22.46 -1.73
CA THR A 115 3.84 22.25 -1.81
C THR A 115 4.38 21.40 -0.67
N ILE A 116 3.86 21.57 0.56
CA ILE A 116 4.26 20.78 1.73
C ILE A 116 3.83 19.32 1.53
N PHE A 117 2.60 19.11 1.03
CA PHE A 117 2.02 17.79 0.81
C PHE A 117 2.19 17.25 -0.62
N ALA A 118 3.08 17.85 -1.43
CA ALA A 118 3.27 17.47 -2.82
C ALA A 118 4.01 16.13 -2.98
N ASN A 119 4.82 15.75 -1.99
CA ASN A 119 5.65 14.55 -2.05
C ASN A 119 4.82 13.27 -1.89
N ARG A 120 5.35 12.15 -2.41
CA ARG A 120 4.69 10.84 -2.37
C ARG A 120 5.66 9.77 -1.88
N ASP A 121 5.16 8.92 -1.00
CA ASP A 121 5.87 7.71 -0.58
C ASP A 121 5.84 6.69 -1.72
N VAL A 122 6.98 6.48 -2.39
CA VAL A 122 7.06 5.55 -3.52
C VAL A 122 7.13 4.11 -2.99
N PRO A 123 6.12 3.25 -3.24
CA PRO A 123 6.18 1.85 -2.85
C PRO A 123 7.27 1.13 -3.68
N ALA A 124 7.82 0.04 -3.15
CA ALA A 124 8.83 -0.75 -3.87
C ALA A 124 8.33 -1.19 -5.27
N ALA A 125 7.06 -1.57 -5.34
CA ALA A 125 6.34 -1.84 -6.58
C ALA A 125 6.41 -0.67 -7.58
N GLY A 126 6.10 0.54 -7.11
CA GLY A 126 6.13 1.75 -7.92
C GLY A 126 7.53 2.08 -8.39
N ARG A 127 8.56 1.87 -7.55
CA ARG A 127 9.96 2.08 -7.92
C ARG A 127 10.39 1.14 -9.06
N GLU A 128 10.04 -0.13 -8.98
CA GLU A 128 10.35 -1.12 -10.02
C GLU A 128 9.58 -0.84 -11.32
N PHE A 129 8.29 -0.57 -11.21
CA PHE A 129 7.45 -0.31 -12.37
C PHE A 129 7.88 0.95 -13.13
N SER A 130 8.35 1.97 -12.41
CA SER A 130 8.50 3.33 -12.94
C SER A 130 9.96 3.81 -12.99
N TYR A 131 10.88 2.88 -13.28
CA TYR A 131 12.31 3.15 -13.52
C TYR A 131 12.95 3.97 -12.39
N GLY A 132 12.78 3.49 -11.16
CA GLY A 132 13.31 4.14 -9.96
C GLY A 132 12.40 5.22 -9.37
N GLY A 133 11.19 5.45 -9.89
CA GLY A 133 10.30 6.53 -9.41
C GLY A 133 10.63 7.90 -9.98
N ASN A 134 11.51 7.96 -10.99
CA ASN A 134 12.06 9.19 -11.54
C ASN A 134 11.15 9.86 -12.60
N ASN A 135 9.83 9.91 -12.37
CA ASN A 135 8.81 10.39 -13.31
C ASN A 135 7.87 11.43 -12.67
N ILE A 136 6.88 11.90 -13.43
CA ILE A 136 5.94 12.94 -12.99
C ILE A 136 5.02 12.50 -11.82
N VAL A 137 4.80 11.18 -11.65
CA VAL A 137 3.90 10.63 -10.63
C VAL A 137 4.60 10.50 -9.28
N TRP A 138 5.88 10.09 -9.27
CA TRP A 138 6.60 9.69 -8.06
C TRP A 138 7.76 10.62 -7.66
N ASN A 139 8.28 11.47 -8.55
CA ASN A 139 9.37 12.39 -8.18
C ASN A 139 8.91 13.34 -7.06
N PRO A 140 9.78 13.62 -6.07
CA PRO A 140 9.51 14.66 -5.09
C PRO A 140 9.40 16.03 -5.78
N TYR A 141 8.62 16.91 -5.16
CA TYR A 141 8.46 18.28 -5.60
C TYR A 141 9.82 18.99 -5.63
N GLY A 142 10.10 19.67 -6.73
CA GLY A 142 11.38 20.31 -6.98
C GLY A 142 11.55 20.70 -8.45
N PRO A 143 12.72 21.23 -8.84
CA PRO A 143 12.98 21.68 -10.21
C PRO A 143 12.68 20.62 -11.28
N LYS A 144 13.10 19.37 -11.06
CA LYS A 144 12.87 18.25 -11.99
C LYS A 144 11.38 17.95 -12.17
N TRP A 145 10.62 17.83 -11.08
CA TRP A 145 9.18 17.59 -11.15
C TRP A 145 8.44 18.76 -11.83
N ARG A 146 8.80 20.01 -11.50
CA ARG A 146 8.20 21.20 -12.12
C ARG A 146 8.46 21.25 -13.62
N MET A 147 9.68 20.93 -14.06
CA MET A 147 10.02 20.81 -15.48
C MET A 147 9.18 19.72 -16.17
N LEU A 148 9.11 18.50 -15.62
CA LEU A 148 8.31 17.41 -16.18
C LEU A 148 6.83 17.79 -16.29
N ARG A 149 6.27 18.41 -15.25
CA ARG A 149 4.89 18.89 -15.25
C ARG A 149 4.66 19.99 -16.28
N LYS A 150 5.60 20.93 -16.42
CA LYS A 150 5.54 22.00 -17.42
C LYS A 150 5.54 21.43 -18.85
N VAL A 151 6.43 20.49 -19.15
CA VAL A 151 6.48 19.82 -20.46
C VAL A 151 5.18 19.07 -20.73
N CYS A 152 4.71 18.27 -19.77
CA CYS A 152 3.46 17.51 -19.92
C CYS A 152 2.26 18.42 -20.20
N VAL A 153 2.07 19.46 -19.40
CA VAL A 153 0.93 20.38 -19.56
C VAL A 153 1.05 21.20 -20.84
N ARG A 154 2.23 21.76 -21.12
CA ARG A 154 2.43 22.66 -22.25
C ARG A 154 2.42 21.94 -23.58
N GLU A 155 3.03 20.76 -23.68
CA GLU A 155 3.22 20.08 -24.96
C GLU A 155 2.17 19.01 -25.22
N MET A 156 1.71 18.31 -24.18
CA MET A 156 0.84 17.13 -24.34
C MET A 156 -0.63 17.40 -23.99
N LEU A 157 -0.89 18.13 -22.89
CA LEU A 157 -2.24 18.30 -22.33
C LEU A 157 -2.86 19.68 -22.64
N ASN A 158 -2.32 20.41 -23.61
CA ASN A 158 -2.91 21.68 -24.05
C ASN A 158 -4.03 21.46 -25.08
N VAL A 159 -4.91 22.45 -25.23
CA VAL A 159 -6.08 22.40 -26.13
C VAL A 159 -5.68 22.16 -27.59
N SER A 160 -4.61 22.80 -28.06
CA SER A 160 -4.12 22.65 -29.44
C SER A 160 -3.68 21.21 -29.73
N THR A 161 -2.88 20.61 -28.84
CA THR A 161 -2.47 19.22 -28.96
C THR A 161 -3.66 18.26 -28.87
N PHE A 162 -4.62 18.51 -27.97
CA PHE A 162 -5.85 17.70 -27.92
C PHE A 162 -6.67 17.77 -29.21
N ASN A 163 -6.70 18.93 -29.86
CA ASN A 163 -7.38 19.13 -31.14
C ASN A 163 -6.64 18.45 -32.29
N SER A 164 -5.31 18.51 -32.34
CA SER A 164 -4.52 17.90 -33.42
C SER A 164 -4.67 16.38 -33.47
N VAL A 165 -4.83 15.72 -32.31
CA VAL A 165 -5.05 14.26 -32.23
C VAL A 165 -6.53 13.84 -32.21
N CYS A 166 -7.46 14.77 -32.46
CA CYS A 166 -8.89 14.49 -32.42
C CYS A 166 -9.32 13.40 -33.41
N ALA A 167 -8.75 13.40 -34.63
CA ALA A 167 -9.02 12.39 -35.63
C ALA A 167 -8.63 10.98 -35.16
N LEU A 168 -7.48 10.85 -34.49
CA LEU A 168 -7.00 9.58 -33.94
C LEU A 168 -7.95 9.07 -32.86
N ARG A 169 -8.36 9.91 -31.91
CA ARG A 169 -9.35 9.54 -30.88
C ARG A 169 -10.67 9.07 -31.48
N ARG A 170 -11.20 9.81 -32.46
CA ARG A 170 -12.44 9.44 -33.17
C ARG A 170 -12.32 8.10 -33.88
N ARG A 171 -11.17 7.80 -34.46
CA ARG A 171 -10.92 6.52 -35.13
C ARG A 171 -10.99 5.35 -34.15
N GLU A 172 -10.24 5.41 -33.04
CA GLU A 172 -10.22 4.31 -32.05
C GLU A 172 -11.60 4.12 -31.40
N LEU A 173 -12.34 5.22 -31.17
CA LEU A 173 -13.70 5.15 -30.64
C LEU A 173 -14.66 4.49 -31.63
N ARG A 174 -14.60 4.85 -32.92
CA ARG A 174 -15.43 4.22 -33.96
C ARG A 174 -15.15 2.73 -34.09
N GLN A 175 -13.88 2.31 -34.00
CA GLN A 175 -13.53 0.90 -34.00
C GLN A 175 -14.14 0.16 -32.81
N SER A 176 -14.14 0.79 -31.64
CA SER A 176 -14.73 0.22 -30.42
C SER A 176 -16.25 0.10 -30.52
N ILE A 177 -16.92 1.12 -31.08
CA ILE A 177 -18.37 1.08 -31.37
C ILE A 177 -18.69 -0.03 -32.37
N ASN A 178 -17.91 -0.13 -33.46
CA ASN A 178 -18.10 -1.18 -34.46
C ASN A 178 -17.92 -2.58 -33.88
N TYR A 179 -16.96 -2.76 -32.96
CA TYR A 179 -16.83 -4.01 -32.21
C TYR A 179 -18.11 -4.36 -31.45
N PHE A 180 -18.66 -3.42 -30.67
CA PHE A 180 -19.91 -3.68 -29.93
C PHE A 180 -21.08 -3.97 -30.87
N TYR A 181 -21.18 -3.24 -31.98
CA TYR A 181 -22.22 -3.47 -32.98
C TYR A 181 -22.15 -4.89 -33.56
N ASN A 182 -20.94 -5.37 -33.87
CA ASN A 182 -20.72 -6.72 -34.40
C ASN A 182 -20.93 -7.84 -33.37
N GLN A 183 -20.99 -7.50 -32.08
CA GLN A 183 -21.27 -8.44 -31.00
C GLN A 183 -22.74 -8.39 -30.53
N ALA A 184 -23.63 -7.74 -31.30
CA ALA A 184 -25.04 -7.68 -30.98
C ALA A 184 -25.63 -9.09 -30.81
N GLY A 185 -26.31 -9.32 -29.68
CA GLY A 185 -26.86 -10.62 -29.32
C GLY A 185 -25.91 -11.57 -28.59
N SER A 186 -24.63 -11.19 -28.41
CA SER A 186 -23.63 -11.97 -27.69
C SER A 186 -23.20 -11.30 -26.38
N PRO A 187 -22.84 -12.06 -25.33
CA PRO A 187 -22.25 -11.49 -24.12
C PRO A 187 -20.88 -10.88 -24.41
N VAL A 188 -20.62 -9.67 -23.86
CA VAL A 188 -19.37 -8.92 -24.07
C VAL A 188 -18.79 -8.47 -22.73
N ASN A 189 -17.48 -8.61 -22.57
CA ASN A 189 -16.74 -8.02 -21.46
C ASN A 189 -16.44 -6.53 -21.71
N VAL A 190 -17.31 -5.66 -21.22
CA VAL A 190 -17.17 -4.20 -21.40
C VAL A 190 -15.89 -3.67 -20.73
N GLY A 191 -15.50 -4.22 -19.58
CA GLY A 191 -14.31 -3.77 -18.85
C GLY A 191 -13.02 -4.00 -19.64
N GLU A 192 -12.88 -5.20 -20.20
CA GLU A 192 -11.76 -5.54 -21.07
C GLU A 192 -11.78 -4.66 -22.33
N GLN A 193 -12.93 -4.54 -23.00
CA GLN A 193 -13.01 -3.76 -24.22
C GLN A 193 -12.70 -2.28 -23.99
N MET A 194 -13.20 -1.68 -22.91
CA MET A 194 -12.91 -0.27 -22.57
C MET A 194 -11.43 -0.07 -22.22
N PHE A 195 -10.80 -1.02 -21.53
CA PHE A 195 -9.36 -0.98 -21.28
C PHE A 195 -8.56 -0.98 -22.60
N LEU A 196 -8.94 -1.84 -23.54
CA LEU A 196 -8.33 -1.90 -24.88
C LEU A 196 -8.52 -0.59 -25.64
N THR A 197 -9.73 -0.02 -25.63
CA THR A 197 -10.02 1.27 -26.26
C THR A 197 -9.16 2.39 -25.69
N VAL A 198 -9.06 2.50 -24.36
CA VAL A 198 -8.24 3.55 -23.71
C VAL A 198 -6.77 3.38 -24.07
N LEU A 199 -6.24 2.16 -24.03
CA LEU A 199 -4.87 1.87 -24.42
C LEU A 199 -4.60 2.25 -25.88
N ASN A 200 -5.51 1.88 -26.79
CA ASN A 200 -5.41 2.21 -28.21
C ASN A 200 -5.49 3.72 -28.43
N VAL A 201 -6.35 4.44 -27.72
CA VAL A 201 -6.43 5.90 -27.78
C VAL A 201 -5.12 6.55 -27.34
N ILE A 202 -4.59 6.16 -26.17
CA ILE A 202 -3.35 6.72 -25.63
C ILE A 202 -2.17 6.46 -26.57
N THR A 203 -2.01 5.22 -27.04
CA THR A 203 -0.95 4.86 -27.99
C THR A 203 -1.14 5.55 -29.35
N SER A 204 -2.38 5.75 -29.80
CA SER A 204 -2.66 6.55 -31.00
C SER A 204 -2.07 7.95 -30.89
N MET A 205 -2.36 8.62 -29.77
CA MET A 205 -1.97 9.99 -29.56
C MET A 205 -0.45 10.12 -29.36
N LEU A 206 0.16 9.21 -28.60
CA LEU A 206 1.60 9.25 -28.31
C LEU A 206 2.47 9.04 -29.56
N TRP A 207 2.06 8.17 -30.47
CA TRP A 207 2.80 7.92 -31.72
C TRP A 207 2.29 8.75 -32.90
N GLY A 208 1.30 9.63 -32.72
CA GLY A 208 0.78 10.49 -33.79
C GLY A 208 0.22 9.74 -35.00
N GLY A 209 -0.13 8.46 -34.86
CA GLY A 209 -0.54 7.61 -35.97
C GLY A 209 0.57 7.25 -36.98
N THR A 210 1.85 7.50 -36.67
CA THR A 210 2.98 7.17 -37.55
C THR A 210 3.21 5.67 -37.71
N VAL A 211 2.81 4.87 -36.73
CA VAL A 211 2.91 3.41 -36.77
C VAL A 211 1.70 2.83 -37.51
N LYS A 212 1.95 2.11 -38.61
CA LYS A 212 0.91 1.47 -39.45
C LYS A 212 0.21 0.34 -38.71
N GLY A 213 -0.98 -0.07 -39.19
CA GLY A 213 -1.92 -0.95 -38.47
C GLY A 213 -1.32 -2.22 -37.85
N GLU A 214 -0.56 -3.01 -38.60
CA GLU A 214 0.05 -4.26 -38.11
C GLU A 214 1.20 -4.01 -37.12
N GLU A 215 2.13 -3.13 -37.47
CA GLU A 215 3.26 -2.76 -36.62
C GLU A 215 2.80 -2.14 -35.29
N ARG A 216 1.70 -1.40 -35.33
CA ARG A 216 1.06 -0.80 -34.16
C ARG A 216 0.36 -1.84 -33.30
N ALA A 217 -0.33 -2.80 -33.91
CA ALA A 217 -0.92 -3.90 -33.17
C ALA A 217 0.15 -4.73 -32.47
N SER A 218 1.28 -5.00 -33.15
CA SER A 218 2.46 -5.64 -32.56
C SER A 218 3.04 -4.84 -31.39
N LEU A 219 3.31 -3.55 -31.60
CA LEU A 219 3.87 -2.67 -30.56
C LEU A 219 2.93 -2.50 -29.36
N GLY A 220 1.63 -2.38 -29.62
CA GLY A 220 0.59 -2.35 -28.59
C GLY A 220 0.50 -3.67 -27.81
N ALA A 221 0.65 -4.81 -28.50
CA ALA A 221 0.71 -6.13 -27.88
C ALA A 221 1.98 -6.34 -27.06
N GLU A 222 3.14 -5.88 -27.53
CA GLU A 222 4.41 -5.89 -26.79
C GLU A 222 4.33 -5.00 -25.53
N PHE A 223 3.80 -3.79 -25.65
CA PHE A 223 3.58 -2.90 -24.51
C PHE A 223 2.62 -3.54 -23.50
N ARG A 224 1.49 -4.11 -23.97
CA ARG A 224 0.55 -4.82 -23.12
C ARG A 224 1.19 -6.02 -22.45
N HIS A 225 1.99 -6.79 -23.18
CA HIS A 225 2.73 -7.93 -22.64
C HIS A 225 3.74 -7.47 -21.58
N GLY A 226 4.47 -6.38 -21.81
CA GLY A 226 5.40 -5.78 -20.85
C GLY A 226 4.71 -5.31 -19.57
N VAL A 227 3.59 -4.59 -19.70
CA VAL A 227 2.77 -4.14 -18.56
C VAL A 227 2.20 -5.35 -17.82
N THR A 228 1.61 -6.32 -18.53
CA THR A 228 1.02 -7.52 -17.94
C THR A 228 2.09 -8.38 -17.24
N LYS A 229 3.27 -8.54 -17.83
CA LYS A 229 4.39 -9.29 -17.25
C LYS A 229 4.87 -8.61 -15.97
N LYS A 230 5.07 -7.29 -15.98
CA LYS A 230 5.44 -6.53 -14.78
C LYS A 230 4.35 -6.61 -13.70
N MET A 231 3.07 -6.49 -14.07
CA MET A 231 1.95 -6.64 -13.13
C MET A 231 1.85 -8.06 -12.57
N LYS A 232 2.05 -9.10 -13.39
CA LYS A 232 2.06 -10.50 -12.93
C LYS A 232 3.21 -10.79 -11.97
N VAL A 233 4.42 -10.33 -12.26
CA VAL A 233 5.56 -10.47 -11.34
C VAL A 233 5.27 -9.75 -10.02
N LEU A 234 4.66 -8.57 -10.09
CA LEU A 234 4.30 -7.81 -8.91
C LEU A 234 3.19 -8.49 -8.09
N ALA A 235 2.13 -8.96 -8.75
CA ALA A 235 1.04 -9.71 -8.14
C ALA A 235 1.58 -10.97 -7.45
N LYS A 236 2.43 -11.75 -8.14
CA LYS A 236 3.06 -12.95 -7.58
C LYS A 236 3.87 -12.66 -6.32
N ARG A 237 4.59 -11.53 -6.30
CA ARG A 237 5.35 -11.08 -5.13
C ARG A 237 4.45 -10.66 -3.97
N PHE A 238 3.28 -10.08 -4.25
CA PHE A 238 2.26 -9.82 -3.23
C PHE A 238 1.63 -11.12 -2.74
N ASP A 239 1.27 -12.04 -3.63
CA ASP A 239 0.74 -13.36 -3.29
C ASP A 239 1.71 -14.11 -2.38
N GLU A 240 3.02 -14.14 -2.69
CA GLU A 240 4.04 -14.74 -1.81
C GLU A 240 4.16 -14.06 -0.42
N ILE A 241 3.83 -12.78 -0.31
CA ILE A 241 3.77 -12.08 0.98
C ILE A 241 2.50 -12.50 1.73
N PHE A 242 1.36 -12.54 1.05
CA PHE A 242 0.09 -12.96 1.64
C PHE A 242 0.09 -14.43 2.06
N GLU A 243 0.60 -15.33 1.23
CA GLU A 243 0.75 -16.76 1.57
C GLU A 243 1.64 -16.95 2.80
N ARG A 244 2.74 -16.19 2.93
CA ARG A 244 3.55 -16.22 4.16
C ARG A 244 2.79 -15.74 5.39
N ILE A 245 1.96 -14.71 5.25
CA ILE A 245 1.11 -14.19 6.34
C ILE A 245 0.05 -15.24 6.71
N ILE A 246 -0.57 -15.89 5.72
CA ILE A 246 -1.55 -16.97 5.91
C ILE A 246 -0.91 -18.17 6.60
N ASP A 247 0.26 -18.62 6.18
CA ASP A 247 1.01 -19.71 6.81
C ASP A 247 1.35 -19.42 8.27
N GLN A 248 1.75 -18.18 8.57
CA GLN A 248 2.00 -17.76 9.95
C GLN A 248 0.72 -17.77 10.79
N LYS A 249 -0.41 -17.31 10.23
CA LYS A 249 -1.71 -17.33 10.90
C LYS A 249 -2.19 -18.76 11.16
N GLN A 250 -2.12 -19.65 10.17
CA GLN A 250 -2.50 -21.06 10.33
C GLN A 250 -1.61 -21.80 11.34
N LYS A 251 -0.33 -21.43 11.48
CA LYS A 251 0.55 -21.94 12.54
C LYS A 251 0.14 -21.44 13.92
N LEU A 252 -0.31 -20.19 14.04
CA LEU A 252 -0.82 -19.63 15.29
C LEU A 252 -2.16 -20.25 15.71
N ASP A 253 -3.06 -20.49 14.75
CA ASP A 253 -4.36 -21.13 15.02
C ASP A 253 -4.22 -22.61 15.42
N ARG A 254 -3.26 -23.34 14.83
CA ARG A 254 -2.92 -24.73 15.23
C ARG A 254 -2.32 -24.85 16.64
N ASN A 255 -1.74 -23.79 17.18
CA ASN A 255 -1.13 -23.75 18.50
C ASN A 255 -2.09 -23.30 19.62
N GLY A 256 -3.40 -23.22 19.34
CA GLY A 256 -4.44 -23.11 20.37
C GLY A 256 -4.68 -21.72 20.97
N VAL A 257 -4.33 -20.63 20.27
CA VAL A 257 -4.66 -19.26 20.70
C VAL A 257 -5.69 -18.68 19.72
N GLY A 258 -6.92 -19.20 19.78
CA GLY A 258 -8.02 -18.74 18.94
C GLY A 258 -8.78 -17.59 19.58
N GLN A 259 -8.87 -16.46 18.88
CA GLN A 259 -10.02 -15.56 19.05
C GLN A 259 -10.75 -15.48 17.71
N GLU A 260 -12.01 -15.94 17.73
CA GLU A 260 -13.00 -15.79 16.66
C GLU A 260 -13.22 -14.30 16.38
N SER A 261 -12.53 -13.78 15.38
CA SER A 261 -12.92 -12.55 14.69
C SER A 261 -12.72 -12.80 13.21
N LYS A 262 -13.70 -12.40 12.40
CA LYS A 262 -13.60 -12.46 10.93
C LYS A 262 -12.39 -11.64 10.50
N ASP A 263 -11.27 -12.32 10.28
CA ASP A 263 -9.98 -11.70 9.98
C ASP A 263 -9.93 -11.34 8.48
N PHE A 264 -9.26 -10.24 8.15
CA PHE A 264 -9.04 -9.71 6.80
C PHE A 264 -8.59 -10.80 5.81
N LEU A 265 -7.81 -11.77 6.29
CA LEU A 265 -7.36 -12.92 5.49
C LEU A 265 -8.50 -13.85 5.05
N GLN A 266 -9.54 -14.07 5.86
CA GLN A 266 -10.71 -14.85 5.45
C GLN A 266 -11.51 -14.14 4.35
N VAL A 267 -11.57 -12.81 4.39
CA VAL A 267 -12.23 -11.99 3.37
C VAL A 267 -11.41 -12.01 2.07
N LEU A 268 -10.09 -11.89 2.15
CA LEU A 268 -9.20 -11.99 0.99
C LEU A 268 -9.21 -13.39 0.35
N LEU A 269 -9.25 -14.45 1.16
CA LEU A 269 -9.34 -15.83 0.66
C LEU A 269 -10.67 -16.07 -0.07
N LYS A 270 -11.78 -15.49 0.40
CA LYS A 270 -13.07 -15.53 -0.30
C LYS A 270 -13.12 -14.75 -1.62
N LEU A 271 -12.16 -13.85 -1.86
CA LEU A 271 -12.04 -13.09 -3.12
C LEU A 271 -11.07 -13.73 -4.11
N LYS A 272 -10.36 -14.78 -3.69
CA LYS A 272 -9.37 -15.52 -4.50
C LYS A 272 -10.03 -16.62 -5.35
N ASP A 273 -11.22 -17.08 -4.97
CA ASP A 273 -12.08 -18.01 -5.71
C ASP A 273 -13.11 -17.26 -6.58
#